data_AF-A0A942D534-F1
#
_entry.id   AF-A0A942D534-F1
#
_cell.length_a   1.000
_cell.length_b   1.000
_cell.length_c   1.000
_cell.angle_alpha   90.00
_cell.angle_beta   90.00
_cell.angle_gamma   90.00
#
_symmetry.space_group_name_H-M   'P 1'
#
loop_
_entity.id
_entity.type
_entity.pdbx_description
1 polymer ?
#
loop_
_entity_poly.entity_id
_entity_poly.type
_entity_poly.pdbx_seq_one_letter_code
_entity_poly.pdbx_strand_id
1 'polypeptide(L)'
;MSKQSQSRAGSASVAERYSPERPYKPRVSPPSVEDKDACAIYASVRKDATPSHEPIELAIPAMQKMLHRAGNVDGEGDGCGMLVDIPRKIWAEEVRSGGHDPSLTLDDAF
;
A
#
# COMPACT_ATOMS: atom_id res chain seq x y z
N MET A 1 49.94 -4.09 -16.66
CA MET A 1 49.15 -4.20 -15.42
C MET A 1 47.71 -3.85 -15.75
N SER A 2 46.84 -4.87 -15.74
CA SER A 2 45.45 -4.83 -16.19
C SER A 2 44.55 -4.08 -15.20
N LYS A 3 43.72 -3.16 -15.69
CA LYS A 3 42.67 -2.51 -14.88
C LYS A 3 41.46 -3.43 -14.83
N GLN A 4 41.21 -4.06 -13.67
CA GLN A 4 39.97 -4.80 -13.43
C GLN A 4 38.81 -3.82 -13.19
N SER A 5 37.88 -3.78 -14.14
CA SER A 5 36.54 -3.25 -13.95
C SER A 5 35.76 -4.25 -13.09
N GLN A 6 35.39 -3.87 -11.87
CA GLN A 6 34.43 -4.61 -11.07
C GLN A 6 33.04 -4.02 -11.32
N SER A 7 32.20 -4.78 -12.01
CA SER A 7 30.76 -4.51 -12.11
C SER A 7 30.10 -4.81 -10.76
N ARG A 8 29.60 -3.77 -10.09
CA ARG A 8 28.68 -3.95 -8.95
C ARG A 8 27.31 -4.31 -9.49
N ALA A 9 26.99 -5.60 -9.50
CA ALA A 9 25.61 -6.05 -9.58
C ALA A 9 24.92 -5.69 -8.25
N GLY A 10 24.10 -4.63 -8.25
CA GLY A 10 23.25 -4.31 -7.12
C GLY A 10 22.17 -5.38 -6.96
N SER A 11 22.21 -6.14 -5.88
CA SER A 11 21.11 -7.03 -5.50
C SER A 11 19.91 -6.16 -5.13
N ALA A 12 18.85 -6.19 -5.94
CA ALA A 12 17.57 -5.61 -5.57
C ALA A 12 17.10 -6.31 -4.29
N SER A 13 16.99 -5.56 -3.20
CA SER A 13 16.41 -6.06 -1.95
C SER A 13 14.95 -6.43 -2.23
N VAL A 14 14.64 -7.72 -2.15
CA VAL A 14 13.25 -8.19 -2.13
C VAL A 14 12.61 -7.53 -0.92
N ALA A 15 11.68 -6.60 -1.15
CA ALA A 15 10.94 -5.96 -0.07
C ALA A 15 10.24 -7.07 0.71
N GLU A 16 10.58 -7.22 1.99
CA GLU A 16 10.02 -8.26 2.85
C GLU A 16 8.50 -8.05 2.92
N ARG A 17 7.73 -9.04 2.46
CA ARG A 17 6.27 -8.95 2.43
C ARG A 17 5.77 -8.95 3.87
N TYR A 18 4.99 -7.94 4.24
CA TYR A 18 4.34 -7.91 5.54
C TYR A 18 3.45 -9.15 5.71
N SER A 19 3.58 -9.82 6.86
CA SER A 19 2.71 -10.94 7.21
C SER A 19 1.27 -10.43 7.39
N PRO A 20 0.28 -11.03 6.71
CA PRO A 20 -1.12 -10.63 6.86
C PRO A 20 -1.70 -11.00 8.24
N GLU A 21 -1.01 -11.85 9.00
CA GLU A 21 -1.44 -12.36 10.30
C GLU A 21 -0.91 -11.51 11.46
N ARG A 22 0.02 -10.58 11.19
CA ARG A 22 0.63 -9.72 12.21
C ARG A 22 -0.07 -8.37 12.25
N PRO A 23 -0.74 -8.01 13.37
CA PRO A 23 -1.27 -6.67 13.54
C PRO A 23 -0.14 -5.64 13.50
N TYR A 24 -0.33 -4.57 12.73
CA TYR A 24 0.59 -3.43 12.77
C TYR A 24 0.46 -2.76 14.15
N LYS A 25 1.52 -2.81 14.94
CA LYS A 25 1.58 -2.14 16.25
C LYS A 25 2.50 -0.92 16.16
N PRO A 26 1.98 0.31 16.16
CA PRO A 26 2.84 1.49 16.18
C PRO A 26 3.70 1.49 17.45
N ARG A 27 4.96 1.95 17.34
CA ARG A 27 5.90 1.97 18.47
C ARG A 27 5.52 2.98 19.56
N VAL A 28 4.69 3.96 19.20
CA VAL A 28 4.21 5.04 20.07
C VAL A 28 2.78 5.33 19.66
N SER A 29 1.85 5.35 20.62
CA SER A 29 0.47 5.78 20.39
C SER A 29 0.45 7.28 20.05
N PRO A 30 -0.33 7.72 19.05
CA PRO A 30 -0.56 9.15 18.85
C PRO A 30 -1.17 9.77 20.12
N PRO A 31 -0.84 11.01 20.48
CA PRO A 31 -1.51 11.69 21.58
C PRO A 31 -3.02 11.72 21.32
N SER A 32 -3.82 11.33 22.32
CA SER A 32 -5.28 11.42 22.26
C SER A 32 -5.67 12.88 22.08
N VAL A 33 -6.28 13.20 20.94
CA VAL A 33 -6.90 14.51 20.71
C VAL A 33 -8.27 14.53 21.40
N GLU A 34 -8.74 15.72 21.79
CA GLU A 34 -10.14 15.88 22.22
C GLU A 34 -11.07 15.28 21.16
N ASP A 35 -11.92 14.35 21.61
CA ASP A 35 -12.79 13.61 20.72
C ASP A 35 -13.77 14.56 20.02
N LYS A 36 -13.73 14.54 18.70
CA LYS A 36 -14.69 15.22 17.84
C LYS A 36 -15.27 14.13 16.96
N ASP A 37 -16.21 13.37 17.51
CA ASP A 37 -17.01 12.29 16.88
C ASP A 37 -17.16 12.45 15.37
N ALA A 38 -16.18 12.00 14.57
CA ALA A 38 -16.23 12.13 13.12
C ALA A 38 -15.13 11.33 12.41
N CYS A 39 -15.49 10.34 11.59
CA CYS A 39 -14.55 9.60 10.73
C CYS A 39 -14.02 10.42 9.54
N ALA A 40 -12.80 10.11 9.07
CA ALA A 40 -12.17 10.79 7.94
C ALA A 40 -12.22 10.02 6.62
N ILE A 41 -12.40 10.76 5.52
CA ILE A 41 -12.34 10.24 4.15
C ILE A 41 -11.38 11.10 3.33
N TYR A 42 -10.54 10.44 2.53
CA TYR A 42 -9.69 11.04 1.52
C TYR A 42 -9.99 10.37 0.18
N ALA A 43 -10.09 11.15 -0.89
CA ALA A 43 -10.28 10.63 -2.24
C ALA A 43 -9.30 11.32 -3.20
N SER A 44 -8.65 10.53 -4.04
CA SER A 44 -7.80 10.98 -5.15
C SER A 44 -8.22 10.25 -6.40
N VAL A 45 -8.54 10.99 -7.46
CA VAL A 45 -9.03 10.43 -8.72
C VAL A 45 -8.25 11.03 -9.88
N ARG A 46 -7.62 10.16 -10.67
CA ARG A 46 -6.92 10.52 -11.91
C ARG A 46 -7.95 10.67 -13.03
N LYS A 47 -8.02 11.87 -13.61
CA LYS A 47 -9.00 12.19 -14.68
C LYS A 47 -8.64 11.59 -16.03
N ASP A 48 -7.39 11.20 -16.23
CA ASP A 48 -6.87 10.61 -17.46
C ASP A 48 -7.03 9.09 -17.51
N ALA A 49 -7.56 8.48 -16.45
CA ALA A 49 -7.74 7.03 -16.31
C ALA A 49 -6.44 6.20 -16.48
N THR A 50 -5.27 6.84 -16.39
CA THR A 50 -3.98 6.15 -16.48
C THR A 50 -3.62 5.54 -15.13
N PRO A 51 -3.50 4.20 -15.00
CA PRO A 51 -3.12 3.58 -13.73
C PRO A 51 -1.66 3.89 -13.37
N SER A 52 -1.44 4.32 -12.12
CA SER A 52 -0.10 4.56 -11.58
C SER A 52 -0.07 4.28 -10.07
N HIS A 53 1.13 4.19 -9.48
CA HIS A 53 1.32 4.02 -8.03
C HIS A 53 1.15 5.33 -7.24
N GLU A 54 1.24 6.47 -7.92
CA GLU A 54 1.24 7.82 -7.34
C GLU A 54 0.01 8.10 -6.42
N PRO A 55 -1.23 7.70 -6.75
CA PRO A 55 -2.36 7.91 -5.85
C PRO A 55 -2.20 7.24 -4.47
N ILE A 56 -1.55 6.07 -4.41
CA ILE A 56 -1.28 5.35 -3.17
C ILE A 56 -0.26 6.13 -2.33
N GLU A 57 0.82 6.61 -2.95
CA GLU A 57 1.86 7.41 -2.29
C GLU A 57 1.32 8.73 -1.74
N LEU A 58 0.33 9.33 -2.40
CA LEU A 58 -0.36 10.53 -1.93
C LEU A 58 -1.36 10.23 -0.81
N ALA A 59 -2.07 9.11 -0.90
CA ALA A 59 -3.12 8.74 0.04
C ALA A 59 -2.58 8.42 1.43
N ILE A 60 -1.47 7.69 1.54
CA ILE A 60 -0.88 7.30 2.84
C ILE A 60 -0.60 8.50 3.75
N PRO A 61 0.19 9.52 3.35
CA PRO A 61 0.45 10.69 4.20
C PRO A 61 -0.80 11.56 4.39
N ALA A 62 -1.74 11.56 3.44
CA ALA A 62 -3.02 12.24 3.62
C ALA A 62 -3.87 11.59 4.73
N MET A 63 -3.94 10.25 4.76
CA MET A 63 -4.60 9.50 5.83
C MET A 63 -3.92 9.71 7.18
N GLN A 64 -2.59 9.75 7.22
CA GLN A 64 -1.84 10.05 8.46
C GLN A 64 -2.18 11.43 9.03
N LYS A 65 -2.34 12.45 8.17
CA LYS A 65 -2.76 13.80 8.59
C LYS A 65 -4.17 13.82 9.18
N MET A 66 -4.99 12.81 8.89
CA MET A 66 -6.35 12.64 9.40
C MET A 66 -6.42 11.87 10.72
N LEU A 67 -5.29 11.45 11.32
CA LEU A 67 -5.28 10.67 12.58
C LEU A 67 -5.96 11.38 13.77
N HIS A 68 -6.02 12.72 13.75
CA HIS A 68 -6.79 13.51 14.72
C HIS A 68 -8.32 13.30 14.62
N ARG A 69 -8.77 12.43 13.71
CA ARG A 69 -10.17 12.03 13.49
C ARG A 69 -10.36 10.52 13.58
N ALA A 70 -9.34 9.80 14.06
CA ALA A 70 -9.36 8.36 14.24
C ALA A 70 -9.48 8.03 15.73
N GLY A 71 -10.43 7.16 16.07
CA GLY A 71 -10.48 6.58 17.40
C GLY A 71 -9.31 5.64 17.62
N ASN A 72 -8.75 5.68 18.83
CA ASN A 72 -7.76 4.71 19.28
C ASN A 72 -7.88 4.50 20.80
N VAL A 73 -7.62 3.28 21.25
CA VAL A 73 -7.55 2.89 22.65
C VAL A 73 -6.23 2.15 22.86
N ASP A 74 -5.42 2.58 23.82
CA ASP A 74 -4.14 1.94 24.16
C ASP A 74 -3.18 1.74 22.95
N GLY A 75 -3.26 2.62 21.94
CA GLY A 75 -2.46 2.53 20.72
C GLY A 75 -3.00 1.59 19.64
N GLU A 76 -4.17 0.99 19.85
CA GLU A 76 -4.93 0.24 18.86
C GLU A 76 -6.00 1.16 18.25
N GLY A 77 -6.04 1.26 16.92
CA GLY A 77 -7.02 2.09 16.21
C GLY A 77 -8.27 1.30 15.83
N ASP A 78 -9.42 1.97 15.73
CA ASP A 78 -10.70 1.34 15.40
C ASP A 78 -10.75 0.76 13.96
N GLY A 79 -9.87 1.25 13.09
CA GLY A 79 -9.70 0.76 11.72
C GLY A 79 -9.43 1.87 10.70
N CYS A 80 -8.68 1.53 9.67
CA CYS A 80 -8.51 2.35 8.48
C CYS A 80 -8.35 1.45 7.25
N GLY A 81 -8.64 1.99 6.07
CA GLY A 81 -8.56 1.23 4.83
C GLY A 81 -8.40 2.13 3.61
N MET A 82 -7.98 1.53 2.51
CA MET A 82 -7.87 2.17 1.21
C MET A 82 -8.57 1.28 0.19
N LEU A 83 -9.51 1.88 -0.54
CA LEU A 83 -10.10 1.25 -1.72
C LEU A 83 -9.29 1.72 -2.94
N VAL A 84 -8.81 0.77 -3.74
CA VAL A 84 -8.07 1.01 -4.98
C VAL A 84 -8.66 0.17 -6.10
N ASP A 85 -8.37 0.55 -7.35
CA ASP A 85 -8.62 -0.32 -8.49
C ASP A 85 -7.85 -1.64 -8.37
N ILE A 86 -8.32 -2.68 -9.04
CA ILE A 86 -7.65 -3.99 -9.04
C ILE A 86 -6.21 -3.81 -9.58
N PRO A 87 -5.16 -4.15 -8.81
CA PRO A 87 -3.78 -3.99 -9.25
C PRO A 87 -3.41 -5.08 -10.26
N ARG A 88 -3.88 -4.94 -11.50
CA ARG A 88 -3.82 -5.99 -12.54
C ARG A 88 -2.42 -6.58 -12.73
N LYS A 89 -1.36 -5.76 -12.59
CA LYS A 89 0.05 -6.23 -12.68
C LYS A 89 0.41 -7.25 -11.59
N ILE A 90 0.03 -6.98 -10.34
CA ILE A 90 0.29 -7.88 -9.20
C ILE A 90 -0.52 -9.16 -9.39
N TRP A 91 -1.80 -9.04 -9.73
CA TRP A 91 -2.65 -10.21 -10.00
C TRP A 91 -2.14 -11.05 -11.17
N ALA A 92 -1.61 -10.45 -12.23
CA ALA A 92 -1.05 -11.17 -13.36
C ALA A 92 0.15 -12.05 -12.93
N GLU A 93 0.96 -11.58 -11.97
CA GLU A 93 2.05 -12.35 -11.39
C GLU A 93 1.54 -13.52 -10.54
N GLU A 94 0.51 -13.31 -9.74
CA GLU A 94 -0.11 -14.37 -8.91
C GLU A 94 -0.81 -15.44 -9.77
N VAL A 95 -1.59 -15.01 -10.77
CA VAL A 95 -2.26 -15.90 -11.75
C VAL A 95 -1.24 -16.76 -12.49
N ARG A 96 -0.13 -16.14 -12.94
CA ARG A 96 0.99 -16.87 -13.56
C ARG A 96 1.60 -17.89 -12.61
N SER A 97 1.81 -17.51 -11.35
CA SER A 97 2.41 -18.37 -10.33
C SER A 97 1.51 -19.56 -9.99
N GLY A 98 0.19 -19.40 -10.13
CA GLY A 98 -0.79 -20.48 -10.06
C GLY A 98 -0.87 -21.38 -11.32
N GLY A 99 -0.09 -21.10 -12.37
CA GLY A 99 -0.07 -21.90 -13.61
C GLY A 99 -1.17 -21.54 -14.62
N HIS A 100 -1.80 -20.37 -14.47
CA HIS A 100 -2.85 -19.88 -15.36
C HIS A 100 -2.33 -18.78 -16.31
N ASP A 101 -3.10 -18.48 -17.36
CA ASP A 101 -2.78 -17.38 -18.29
C ASP A 101 -2.98 -16.03 -17.60
N PRO A 102 -1.94 -15.17 -17.50
CA PRO A 102 -2.07 -13.84 -16.90
C PRO A 102 -3.06 -12.91 -17.61
N SER A 103 -3.38 -13.19 -18.87
CA SER A 103 -4.37 -12.43 -19.64
C SER A 103 -5.77 -12.42 -19.01
N LEU A 104 -6.08 -13.41 -18.15
CA LEU A 104 -7.31 -13.47 -17.35
C LEU A 104 -7.52 -12.22 -16.50
N THR A 105 -6.44 -11.57 -16.08
CA THR A 105 -6.50 -10.32 -15.31
C THR A 105 -6.92 -9.10 -16.13
N LEU A 106 -7.13 -9.24 -17.43
CA LEU A 106 -7.67 -8.18 -18.28
C LEU A 106 -9.11 -8.48 -18.74
N ASP A 107 -9.65 -9.63 -18.35
CA ASP A 107 -11.03 -10.00 -18.63
C ASP A 107 -11.98 -9.13 -17.78
N ASP A 108 -13.07 -8.65 -18.38
CA ASP A 108 -14.08 -7.85 -17.70
C ASP A 108 -14.88 -8.67 -16.68
N ALA A 109 -14.89 -10.00 -16.81
CA ALA A 109 -15.53 -10.92 -15.88
C ALA A 109 -14.64 -11.29 -14.67
N PHE A 110 -13.40 -10.82 -14.63
CA PHE A 110 -12.46 -10.99 -13.52
C PHE A 110 -12.60 -9.87 -12.49
#